data_AF-A0AAU0RG23-F1
#
_entry.id   AF-A0AAU0RG23-F1
#
_cell.length_a   1.000
_cell.length_b   1.000
_cell.length_c   1.000
_cell.angle_alpha   90.00
_cell.angle_beta   90.00
_cell.angle_gamma   90.00
#
_symmetry.space_group_name_H-M   'P 1'
#
loop_
_entity.id
_entity.type
_entity.pdbx_description
1 polymer ?
#
loop_
_entity_poly.entity_id
_entity_poly.type
_entity_poly.pdbx_seq_one_letter_code
_entity_poly.pdbx_strand_id
1 'polypeptide(L)'
;MHKDLIRIFEAQAPNELSHFFYDNAIAIDQLIQQYDAWNLENTRQQIHRIREIKKGIRQRTADHGWTDIDGLDICYQFTRPDVPSINIEAGFIVTRTQPAGEFVINVTTTGIKAWNHYEDKLLQEYTTFEPVIAMQKTVLRVATIGGDQHDKMVDTLQQVYDFLHTLCVQAQVHKVTVPGLS
;
A
#
# COMPACT_ATOMS: atom_id res chain seq x y z
N MET A 1 13.30 1.24 21.58
CA MET A 1 12.83 -0.16 21.66
C MET A 1 13.64 -1.13 20.80
N HIS A 2 13.84 -0.92 19.49
CA HIS A 2 14.71 -1.82 18.68
C HIS A 2 16.22 -1.59 18.91
N LYS A 3 16.63 -0.34 19.16
CA LYS A 3 18.03 0.02 19.48
C LYS A 3 18.50 -0.49 20.86
N ASP A 4 17.56 -0.90 21.71
CA ASP A 4 17.86 -1.32 23.08
C ASP A 4 18.19 -2.82 23.14
N LEU A 5 17.55 -3.66 22.32
CA LEU A 5 17.86 -5.10 22.23
C LEU A 5 19.28 -5.33 21.69
N ILE A 6 19.64 -4.67 20.58
CA ILE A 6 20.96 -4.83 19.96
C ILE A 6 22.08 -4.41 20.93
N ARG A 7 21.89 -3.30 21.66
CA ARG A 7 22.86 -2.83 22.68
C ARG A 7 23.01 -3.77 23.88
N ILE A 8 21.93 -4.46 24.28
CA ILE A 8 21.98 -5.45 25.36
C ILE A 8 22.79 -6.68 24.92
N PHE A 9 22.65 -7.11 23.66
CA PHE A 9 23.42 -8.24 23.11
C PHE A 9 24.89 -7.92 22.82
N GLU A 10 25.21 -6.68 22.47
CA GLU A 10 26.60 -6.21 22.26
C GLU A 10 27.41 -6.07 23.56
N ALA A 11 26.73 -5.98 24.72
CA ALA A 11 27.38 -5.82 26.03
C ALA A 11 27.77 -7.14 26.71
N GLN A 12 27.33 -8.30 26.19
CA GLN A 12 27.72 -9.62 26.69
C GLN A 12 29.07 -10.04 26.11
N ALA A 13 29.93 -10.64 26.94
CA ALA A 13 31.24 -11.11 26.49
C ALA A 13 31.05 -12.12 25.33
N PRO A 14 31.87 -12.08 24.27
CA PRO A 14 31.70 -12.90 23.07
C PRO A 14 31.49 -14.40 23.35
N ASN A 15 32.08 -14.92 24.43
CA ASN A 15 31.97 -16.32 24.82
C ASN A 15 30.61 -16.68 25.45
N GLU A 16 29.99 -15.77 26.21
CA GLU A 16 28.68 -16.03 26.85
C GLU A 16 27.56 -16.00 25.83
N LEU A 17 27.62 -15.04 24.89
CA LEU A 17 26.68 -14.96 23.78
C LEU A 17 26.82 -16.16 22.85
N SER A 18 28.06 -16.59 22.58
CA SER A 18 28.32 -17.78 21.76
C SER A 18 27.82 -19.07 22.42
N HIS A 19 28.00 -19.25 23.73
CA HIS A 19 27.44 -20.41 24.44
C HIS A 19 25.91 -20.36 24.45
N PHE A 20 25.31 -19.19 24.70
CA PHE A 20 23.85 -19.05 24.65
C PHE A 20 23.28 -19.46 23.28
N PHE A 21 23.83 -18.96 22.18
CA PHE A 21 23.37 -19.36 20.85
C PHE A 21 23.66 -20.83 20.54
N TYR A 22 24.78 -21.38 20.99
CA TYR A 22 25.11 -22.79 20.82
C TYR A 22 24.12 -23.69 21.57
N ASP A 23 23.87 -23.40 22.85
CA ASP A 23 22.98 -24.18 23.72
C ASP A 23 21.52 -24.08 23.26
N ASN A 24 21.12 -22.96 22.63
CA ASN A 24 19.75 -22.71 22.18
C ASN A 24 19.57 -22.85 20.66
N ALA A 25 20.58 -23.29 19.91
CA ALA A 25 20.55 -23.30 18.44
C ALA A 25 19.31 -24.03 17.90
N ILE A 26 19.01 -25.21 18.46
CA ILE A 26 17.83 -26.01 18.06
C ILE A 26 16.52 -25.26 18.30
N ALA A 27 16.38 -24.59 19.46
CA ALA A 27 15.17 -23.85 19.80
C ALA A 27 15.00 -22.62 18.88
N ILE A 28 16.09 -21.94 18.54
CA ILE A 28 16.11 -20.81 17.61
C ILE A 28 15.73 -21.28 16.21
N ASP A 29 16.33 -22.36 15.71
CA ASP A 29 16.00 -22.94 14.40
C ASP A 29 14.52 -23.34 14.33
N GLN A 30 13.99 -23.94 15.40
CA GLN A 30 12.57 -24.29 15.49
C GLN A 30 11.67 -23.04 15.46
N LEU A 31 12.04 -21.97 16.18
CA LEU A 31 11.28 -20.72 16.16
C LEU A 31 11.30 -20.06 14.78
N ILE A 32 12.44 -20.08 14.09
CA ILE A 32 12.55 -19.59 12.70
C ILE A 32 11.64 -20.41 11.79
N GLN A 33 11.68 -21.74 11.86
CA GLN A 33 10.83 -22.61 11.04
C GLN A 33 9.33 -22.38 11.32
N GLN A 34 8.94 -22.23 12.58
CA GLN A 34 7.55 -21.95 12.95
C GLN A 34 7.09 -20.58 12.43
N TYR A 35 7.95 -19.57 12.55
CA TYR A 35 7.69 -18.24 12.00
C TYR A 35 7.55 -18.27 10.48
N ASP A 36 8.46 -18.95 9.77
CA ASP A 36 8.43 -19.06 8.32
C ASP A 36 7.18 -19.80 7.83
N ALA A 37 6.80 -20.90 8.49
CA ALA A 37 5.59 -21.63 8.18
C ALA A 37 4.33 -20.78 8.40
N TRP A 38 4.27 -20.06 9.53
CA TRP A 38 3.18 -19.12 9.83
C TRP A 38 3.11 -17.98 8.81
N ASN A 39 4.25 -17.37 8.46
CA ASN A 39 4.34 -16.29 7.51
C ASN A 39 3.94 -16.74 6.09
N LEU A 40 4.35 -17.93 5.67
CA LEU A 40 3.99 -18.51 4.39
C LEU A 40 2.49 -18.76 4.28
N GLU A 41 1.87 -19.29 5.33
CA GLU A 41 0.42 -19.51 5.37
C GLU A 41 -0.34 -18.19 5.29
N ASN A 42 0.09 -17.18 6.07
CA ASN A 42 -0.50 -15.85 6.02
C ASN A 42 -0.40 -15.19 4.64
N THR A 43 0.78 -15.29 4.02
CA THR A 43 1.04 -14.77 2.68
C THR A 43 0.12 -15.43 1.66
N ARG A 44 -0.06 -16.76 1.72
CA ARG A 44 -0.99 -17.47 0.82
C ARG A 44 -2.44 -16.99 0.98
N GLN A 45 -2.87 -16.78 2.22
CA GLN A 45 -4.21 -16.25 2.49
C GLN A 45 -4.39 -14.85 1.91
N GLN A 46 -3.43 -13.95 2.13
CA GLN A 46 -3.47 -12.61 1.54
C GLN A 46 -3.52 -12.68 0.00
N ILE A 47 -2.67 -13.49 -0.62
CA ILE A 47 -2.64 -13.66 -2.08
C ILE A 47 -3.99 -14.12 -2.63
N HIS A 48 -4.61 -15.10 -1.99
CA HIS A 48 -5.92 -15.58 -2.42
C HIS A 48 -6.96 -14.45 -2.35
N ARG A 49 -6.96 -13.67 -1.27
CA ARG A 49 -7.92 -12.59 -1.07
C ARG A 49 -7.72 -11.42 -2.02
N ILE A 50 -6.46 -11.05 -2.29
CA ILE A 50 -6.10 -10.03 -3.29
C ILE A 50 -6.62 -10.42 -4.67
N ARG A 51 -6.50 -11.69 -5.06
CA ARG A 51 -7.05 -12.19 -6.33
C ARG A 51 -8.56 -12.04 -6.42
N GLU A 52 -9.28 -12.37 -5.35
CA GLU A 52 -10.75 -12.22 -5.32
C GLU A 52 -11.17 -10.75 -5.37
N ILE A 53 -10.51 -9.86 -4.62
CA ILE A 53 -10.78 -8.42 -4.66
C ILE A 53 -10.47 -7.87 -6.05
N LYS A 54 -9.34 -8.25 -6.66
CA LYS A 54 -8.97 -7.87 -8.04
C LYS A 54 -10.03 -8.31 -9.04
N LYS A 55 -10.55 -9.52 -8.90
CA LYS A 55 -11.64 -10.02 -9.75
C LYS A 55 -12.90 -9.17 -9.57
N GLY A 56 -13.29 -8.89 -8.32
CA GLY A 56 -14.45 -8.06 -8.00
C GLY A 56 -14.33 -6.66 -8.58
N ILE A 57 -13.21 -5.98 -8.37
CA ILE A 57 -13.04 -4.60 -8.85
C ILE A 57 -13.00 -4.53 -10.38
N ARG A 58 -12.33 -5.47 -11.07
CA ARG A 58 -12.33 -5.57 -12.53
C ARG A 58 -13.74 -5.75 -13.10
N GLN A 59 -14.59 -6.53 -12.41
CA GLN A 59 -15.99 -6.70 -12.82
C GLN A 59 -16.79 -5.41 -12.64
N ARG A 60 -16.53 -4.66 -11.57
CA ARG A 60 -17.24 -3.40 -11.27
C ARG A 60 -16.85 -2.24 -12.18
N THR A 61 -15.56 -2.10 -12.47
CA THR A 61 -15.06 -1.01 -13.31
C THR A 61 -15.06 -1.36 -14.80
N ALA A 62 -15.31 -2.63 -15.16
CA ALA A 62 -15.14 -3.17 -16.51
C ALA A 62 -13.75 -2.86 -17.11
N ASP A 63 -12.73 -2.75 -16.25
CA ASP A 63 -11.37 -2.36 -16.62
C ASP A 63 -10.38 -3.48 -16.29
N HIS A 64 -9.61 -3.91 -17.27
CA HIS A 64 -8.60 -4.98 -17.09
C HIS A 64 -7.22 -4.47 -16.66
N GLY A 65 -7.04 -3.15 -16.53
CA GLY A 65 -5.80 -2.48 -16.13
C GLY A 65 -5.38 -2.70 -14.68
N TRP A 66 -6.27 -3.23 -13.82
CA TRP A 66 -5.93 -3.60 -12.44
C TRP A 66 -4.92 -4.75 -12.41
N THR A 67 -3.78 -4.57 -11.76
CA THR A 67 -2.74 -5.59 -11.58
C THR A 67 -2.63 -6.03 -10.13
N ASP A 68 -2.01 -7.19 -9.90
CA ASP A 68 -1.61 -7.67 -8.58
C ASP A 68 -0.11 -7.94 -8.54
N ILE A 69 0.68 -7.03 -7.96
CA ILE A 69 2.13 -7.15 -7.88
C ILE A 69 2.46 -8.24 -6.85
N ASP A 70 3.10 -9.30 -7.31
CA ASP A 70 3.45 -10.51 -6.53
C ASP A 70 2.26 -11.17 -5.79
N GLY A 71 1.03 -10.77 -6.14
CA GLY A 71 -0.21 -11.19 -5.49
C GLY A 71 -0.49 -10.53 -4.13
N LEU A 72 0.31 -9.58 -3.66
CA LEU A 72 0.16 -8.99 -2.31
C LEU A 72 -0.54 -7.64 -2.32
N ASP A 73 -0.35 -6.88 -3.40
CA ASP A 73 -0.94 -5.57 -3.58
C ASP A 73 -1.75 -5.52 -4.87
N ILE A 74 -2.90 -4.85 -4.82
CA ILE A 74 -3.69 -4.46 -5.98
C ILE A 74 -3.24 -3.09 -6.41
N CYS A 75 -2.91 -2.96 -7.70
CA CYS A 75 -2.47 -1.70 -8.27
C CYS A 75 -3.31 -1.32 -9.49
N TYR A 76 -3.51 -0.02 -9.67
CA TYR A 76 -4.02 0.54 -10.91
C TYR A 76 -3.30 1.84 -11.19
N GLN A 77 -2.88 2.05 -12.44
CA GLN A 77 -2.19 3.26 -12.85
C GLN A 77 -3.01 4.00 -13.91
N PHE A 78 -3.32 5.27 -13.61
CA PHE A 78 -3.87 6.19 -14.59
C PHE A 78 -2.71 6.85 -15.35
N THR A 79 -2.61 6.56 -16.65
CA THR A 79 -1.69 7.26 -17.56
C THR A 79 -2.46 7.93 -18.69
N ARG A 80 -2.14 9.19 -18.97
CA ARG A 80 -2.65 9.94 -20.13
C ARG A 80 -1.54 10.84 -20.69
N PRO A 81 -1.56 11.14 -21.99
CA PRO A 81 -0.67 12.15 -22.56
C PRO A 81 -0.81 13.48 -21.80
N ASP A 82 0.32 14.12 -21.51
CA ASP A 82 0.41 15.45 -20.89
C ASP A 82 -0.20 15.60 -19.49
N VAL A 83 -0.57 14.49 -18.83
CA VAL A 83 -1.10 14.46 -17.47
C VAL A 83 -0.20 13.59 -16.60
N PRO A 84 0.29 14.08 -15.44
CA PRO A 84 1.15 13.29 -14.56
C PRO A 84 0.47 11.99 -14.11
N SER A 85 1.19 10.87 -14.09
CA SER A 85 0.62 9.59 -13.64
C SER A 85 0.24 9.63 -12.17
N ILE A 86 -0.88 8.97 -11.85
CA ILE A 86 -1.38 8.75 -10.49
C ILE A 86 -1.84 7.29 -10.37
N ASN A 87 -1.61 6.69 -9.20
CA ASN A 87 -1.87 5.27 -9.00
C ASN A 87 -2.75 5.03 -7.76
N ILE A 88 -3.49 3.94 -7.80
CA ILE A 88 -4.11 3.29 -6.66
C ILE A 88 -3.22 2.10 -6.27
N GLU A 89 -2.89 1.98 -5.00
CA GLU A 89 -2.17 0.84 -4.44
C GLU A 89 -2.86 0.41 -3.15
N ALA A 90 -3.26 -0.85 -3.08
CA ALA A 90 -3.99 -1.36 -1.94
C ALA A 90 -3.57 -2.78 -1.56
N GLY A 91 -3.40 -3.01 -0.26
CA GLY A 91 -2.86 -4.27 0.25
C GLY A 91 -3.27 -4.52 1.69
N PHE A 92 -2.98 -5.73 2.16
CA PHE A 92 -3.26 -6.12 3.53
C PHE A 92 -2.11 -5.78 4.47
N ILE A 93 -2.47 -5.24 5.63
CA ILE A 93 -1.59 -5.15 6.79
C ILE A 93 -1.89 -6.32 7.72
N VAL A 94 -0.85 -7.09 8.04
CA VAL A 94 -0.91 -8.17 9.03
C VAL A 94 -1.10 -7.55 10.41
N THR A 95 -2.03 -8.09 11.20
CA THR A 95 -2.16 -7.76 12.62
C THR A 95 -1.75 -8.96 13.47
N ARG A 96 -1.56 -8.75 14.77
CA ARG A 96 -1.17 -9.82 15.71
C ARG A 96 -2.12 -11.03 15.66
N THR A 97 -3.39 -10.81 15.35
CA THR A 97 -4.44 -11.83 15.42
C THR A 97 -4.94 -12.27 14.04
N GLN A 98 -4.70 -11.49 12.99
CA GLN A 98 -5.26 -11.74 11.66
C GLN A 98 -4.22 -11.51 10.54
N PRO A 99 -3.98 -12.52 9.69
CA PRO A 99 -3.08 -12.43 8.55
C PRO A 99 -3.43 -11.30 7.59
N ALA A 100 -4.73 -11.06 7.38
CA ALA A 100 -5.25 -10.01 6.53
C ALA A 100 -6.15 -9.11 7.39
N GLY A 101 -5.55 -8.44 8.37
CA GLY A 101 -6.27 -7.75 9.45
C GLY A 101 -6.85 -6.40 9.05
N GLU A 102 -6.12 -5.62 8.26
CA GLU A 102 -6.61 -4.36 7.68
C GLU A 102 -6.28 -4.32 6.20
N PHE A 103 -7.20 -3.79 5.39
CA PHE A 103 -6.97 -3.49 3.98
C PHE A 103 -6.81 -1.98 3.82
N VAL A 104 -5.64 -1.56 3.36
CA VAL A 104 -5.30 -0.15 3.21
C VAL A 104 -5.28 0.22 1.75
N ILE A 105 -5.90 1.34 1.39
CA ILE A 105 -5.88 1.89 0.04
C ILE A 105 -5.11 3.21 0.08
N ASN A 106 -4.12 3.32 -0.80
CA ASN A 106 -3.30 4.50 -0.98
C ASN A 106 -3.45 5.04 -2.40
N VAL A 107 -3.46 6.36 -2.52
CA VAL A 107 -3.26 7.07 -3.78
C VAL A 107 -1.83 7.56 -3.82
N THR A 108 -1.17 7.36 -4.96
CA THR A 108 0.26 7.64 -5.06
C THR A 108 0.66 8.32 -6.35
N THR A 109 1.67 9.19 -6.27
CA THR A 109 2.25 9.89 -7.42
C THR A 109 3.77 9.84 -7.38
N THR A 110 4.42 9.72 -8.53
CA THR A 110 5.89 9.78 -8.63
C THR A 110 6.34 11.22 -8.84
N GLY A 111 7.09 11.75 -7.87
CA GLY A 111 7.65 13.10 -7.87
C GLY A 111 6.67 14.16 -7.38
N ILE A 112 7.22 15.21 -6.77
CA ILE A 112 6.44 16.30 -6.17
C ILE A 112 5.59 17.08 -7.21
N LYS A 113 6.08 17.20 -8.44
CA LYS A 113 5.32 17.88 -9.51
C LYS A 113 4.02 17.16 -9.86
N ALA A 114 4.04 15.82 -9.85
CA ALA A 114 2.85 15.02 -10.09
C ALA A 114 1.86 15.16 -8.93
N TRP A 115 2.36 15.14 -7.69
CA TRP A 115 1.54 15.38 -6.50
C TRP A 115 0.82 16.74 -6.55
N ASN A 116 1.58 17.82 -6.75
CA ASN A 116 1.05 19.18 -6.77
C ASN A 116 -0.03 19.39 -7.85
N HIS A 117 -0.03 18.60 -8.92
CA HIS A 117 -1.06 18.66 -9.95
C HIS A 117 -2.44 18.21 -9.42
N TYR A 118 -2.47 17.31 -8.44
CA TYR A 118 -3.69 16.69 -7.92
C TYR A 118 -4.02 17.09 -6.47
N GLU A 119 -3.07 17.70 -5.77
CA GLU A 119 -3.08 17.95 -4.33
C GLU A 119 -4.39 18.58 -3.84
N ASP A 120 -4.81 19.72 -4.39
CA ASP A 120 -6.00 20.44 -3.94
C ASP A 120 -7.26 19.56 -3.97
N LYS A 121 -7.42 18.75 -5.02
CA LYS A 121 -8.59 17.88 -5.20
C LYS A 121 -8.50 16.64 -4.30
N LEU A 122 -7.30 16.06 -4.16
CA LEU A 122 -7.08 14.93 -3.27
C LEU A 122 -7.32 15.29 -1.81
N LEU A 123 -6.83 16.45 -1.36
CA LEU A 123 -6.99 16.90 0.02
C LEU A 123 -8.40 17.46 0.31
N GLN A 124 -9.12 17.90 -0.71
CA GLN A 124 -10.54 18.24 -0.58
C GLN A 124 -11.41 17.00 -0.34
N GLU A 125 -11.13 15.90 -1.04
CA GLU A 125 -11.90 14.65 -0.95
C GLU A 125 -11.46 13.79 0.25
N TYR A 126 -10.15 13.63 0.46
CA TYR A 126 -9.57 12.75 1.45
C TYR A 126 -8.83 13.56 2.53
N THR A 127 -9.55 13.89 3.60
CA THR A 127 -9.05 14.77 4.68
C THR A 127 -8.53 14.01 5.90
N THR A 128 -8.70 12.69 5.95
CA THR A 128 -8.43 11.90 7.16
C THR A 128 -6.95 11.70 7.43
N PHE A 129 -6.13 11.61 6.39
CA PHE A 129 -4.69 11.34 6.51
C PHE A 129 -3.90 12.40 5.76
N GLU A 130 -2.74 12.75 6.31
CA GLU A 130 -1.79 13.62 5.62
C GLU A 130 -0.98 12.83 4.58
N PRO A 131 -0.59 13.46 3.46
CA PRO A 131 0.30 12.84 2.49
C PRO A 131 1.71 12.68 3.07
N VAL A 132 2.33 11.53 2.81
CA VAL A 132 3.69 11.22 3.23
C VAL A 132 4.60 11.15 2.00
N ILE A 133 5.73 11.84 2.05
CA ILE A 133 6.77 11.74 1.03
C ILE A 133 7.71 10.58 1.40
N ALA A 134 7.73 9.55 0.56
CA ALA A 134 8.60 8.39 0.68
C ALA A 134 9.50 8.29 -0.56
N MET A 135 10.79 8.58 -0.39
CA MET A 135 11.78 8.63 -1.46
C MET A 135 11.37 9.59 -2.60
N GLN A 136 10.95 9.05 -3.74
CA GLN A 136 10.51 9.82 -4.92
C GLN A 136 8.99 9.80 -5.11
N LYS A 137 8.24 9.35 -4.10
CA LYS A 137 6.80 9.10 -4.20
C LYS A 137 6.07 9.84 -3.10
N THR A 138 4.96 10.48 -3.44
CA THR A 138 4.00 10.96 -2.46
C THR A 138 2.91 9.92 -2.31
N VAL A 139 2.60 9.56 -1.06
CA VAL A 139 1.62 8.54 -0.70
C VAL A 139 0.56 9.19 0.18
N LEU A 140 -0.68 9.20 -0.29
CA LEU A 140 -1.83 9.58 0.52
C LEU A 140 -2.64 8.33 0.82
N ARG A 141 -2.76 8.00 2.10
CA ARG A 141 -3.72 6.97 2.52
C ARG A 141 -5.13 7.54 2.39
N VAL A 142 -6.01 6.83 1.70
CA VAL A 142 -7.39 7.28 1.47
C VAL A 142 -8.42 6.42 2.20
N ALA A 143 -8.08 5.19 2.55
CA ALA A 143 -8.95 4.32 3.34
C ALA A 143 -8.19 3.29 4.17
N THR A 144 -8.82 2.85 5.26
CA THR A 144 -8.46 1.67 6.04
C THR A 144 -9.73 0.91 6.36
N ILE A 145 -9.77 -0.36 5.97
CA ILE A 145 -10.97 -1.20 5.98
C ILE A 145 -10.66 -2.46 6.79
N GLY A 146 -11.63 -2.89 7.60
CA GLY A 146 -11.50 -4.12 8.38
C GLY A 146 -11.23 -5.30 7.46
N GLY A 147 -10.29 -6.14 7.85
CA GLY A 147 -9.79 -7.26 7.09
C GLY A 147 -10.87 -8.21 6.62
N ASP A 148 -11.98 -8.36 7.30
CA ASP A 148 -13.10 -9.26 6.94
C ASP A 148 -14.12 -8.65 5.97
N GLN A 149 -14.04 -7.35 5.67
CA GLN A 149 -15.08 -6.60 4.97
C GLN A 149 -14.91 -6.60 3.44
N HIS A 150 -14.94 -7.78 2.80
CA HIS A 150 -14.66 -7.92 1.36
C HIS A 150 -15.45 -6.96 0.45
N ASP A 151 -16.78 -6.93 0.56
CA ASP A 151 -17.60 -6.09 -0.33
C ASP A 151 -17.28 -4.61 -0.17
N LYS A 152 -17.03 -4.17 1.07
CA LYS A 152 -16.61 -2.80 1.37
C LYS A 152 -15.26 -2.47 0.74
N MET A 153 -14.31 -3.41 0.69
CA MET A 153 -13.04 -3.21 0.00
C MET A 153 -13.24 -2.94 -1.49
N VAL A 154 -14.08 -3.74 -2.15
CA VAL A 154 -14.39 -3.58 -3.57
C VAL A 154 -15.15 -2.28 -3.82
N ASP A 155 -16.14 -1.95 -2.99
CA ASP A 155 -16.90 -0.70 -3.07
C ASP A 155 -16.00 0.53 -2.92
N THR A 156 -15.10 0.54 -1.93
CA THR A 156 -14.19 1.66 -1.70
C THR A 156 -13.14 1.78 -2.80
N LEU A 157 -12.60 0.66 -3.30
CA LEU A 157 -11.71 0.69 -4.48
C LEU A 157 -12.41 1.29 -5.70
N GLN A 158 -13.70 0.96 -5.92
CA GLN A 158 -14.49 1.52 -7.00
C GLN A 158 -14.66 3.03 -6.83
N GLN A 159 -15.02 3.49 -5.63
CA GLN A 159 -15.17 4.93 -5.35
C GLN A 159 -13.88 5.71 -5.62
N VAL A 160 -12.74 5.20 -5.15
CA VAL A 160 -11.42 5.82 -5.40
C VAL A 160 -11.10 5.82 -6.90
N TYR A 161 -11.37 4.72 -7.60
CA TYR A 161 -11.18 4.62 -9.04
C TYR A 161 -12.02 5.64 -9.81
N ASP A 162 -13.32 5.74 -9.52
CA ASP A 162 -14.23 6.66 -10.20
C ASP A 162 -13.84 8.13 -9.96
N PHE A 163 -13.42 8.44 -8.74
CA PHE A 163 -12.91 9.77 -8.38
C PHE A 163 -11.64 10.11 -9.18
N LEU A 164 -10.62 9.24 -9.16
CA LEU A 164 -9.37 9.47 -9.88
C LEU A 164 -9.57 9.48 -11.40
N HIS A 165 -10.45 8.63 -11.92
CA HIS A 165 -10.80 8.64 -13.33
C HIS A 165 -11.38 10.01 -13.73
N THR A 166 -12.29 10.55 -12.92
CA THR A 166 -12.86 11.89 -13.13
C THR A 166 -11.78 12.98 -13.07
N LEU A 167 -10.88 12.90 -12.09
CA LEU A 167 -9.77 13.83 -11.91
C LEU A 167 -8.85 13.86 -13.14
N CYS A 168 -8.47 12.68 -13.66
CA CYS A 168 -7.61 12.55 -14.84
C CYS A 168 -8.32 12.94 -16.15
N VAL A 169 -9.66 12.88 -16.22
CA VAL A 169 -10.44 13.34 -17.38
C VAL A 169 -10.64 14.86 -17.35
N GLN A 170 -10.95 15.45 -16.19
CA GLN A 170 -11.23 16.89 -16.03
C GLN A 170 -9.99 17.78 -16.17
N ALA A 171 -8.78 17.24 -16.03
CA ALA A 171 -7.52 17.96 -16.23
C ALA A 171 -7.39 18.61 -17.63
N GLN A 172 -8.26 18.29 -18.59
CA GLN A 172 -8.35 18.96 -19.90
C GLN A 172 -8.74 20.46 -19.88
N VAL A 173 -9.32 20.99 -18.79
CA VAL A 173 -10.02 22.29 -18.86
C VAL A 173 -9.16 23.51 -18.47
N HIS A 174 -8.01 23.34 -17.81
CA HIS A 174 -7.16 24.50 -17.46
C HIS A 174 -6.18 24.86 -18.59
N LYS A 175 -6.71 25.37 -19.71
CA LYS A 175 -5.94 26.29 -20.56
C LYS A 175 -5.81 27.60 -19.79
N VAL A 176 -4.61 27.93 -19.35
CA VAL A 176 -4.29 29.27 -18.85
C VAL A 176 -4.50 30.24 -20.03
N THR A 177 -5.61 30.95 -20.05
CA THR A 177 -5.73 32.20 -20.82
C THR A 177 -4.83 33.21 -20.15
N VAL A 178 -3.65 33.45 -20.74
CA VAL A 178 -2.84 34.62 -20.41
C VAL A 178 -3.55 35.83 -21.01
N PRO A 179 -4.00 36.82 -20.21
CA PRO A 179 -4.56 38.04 -20.76
C PRO A 179 -3.45 38.82 -21.47
N GLY A 180 -3.59 39.06 -22.78
CA GLY A 180 -2.77 40.07 -23.48
C GLY A 180 -1.96 39.64 -24.71
N LEU A 181 -2.22 38.48 -25.33
CA LEU A 181 -1.67 38.18 -26.66
C LEU A 181 -2.77 37.69 -27.60
N SER A 182 -3.34 38.64 -28.33
CA SER A 182 -4.10 38.47 -29.57
C SER A 182 -3.60 39.50 -30.56
#